data_AF-A0A6G7IZ59-F1
#
_entry.id   AF-A0A6G7IZ59-F1
#
_cell.length_a   1.000
_cell.length_b   1.000
_cell.length_c   1.000
_cell.angle_alpha   90.00
_cell.angle_beta   90.00
_cell.angle_gamma   90.00
#
_symmetry.space_group_name_H-M   'P 1'
#
loop_
_entity.id
_entity.type
_entity.pdbx_description
1 polymer ?
#
loop_
_entity_poly.entity_id
_entity_poly.type
_entity_poly.pdbx_seq_one_letter_code
_entity_poly.pdbx_strand_id
1 'polypeptide(L)'
;MKHGYSQNAQEQRSVIGFHCSFFGRPTKLVLEMELAIKRSEHEKIRELLFSNDTGKRYLAVVLCEALEEQKVIKLTNLEKVYVKGLYDSESEVSFCAGCAFFESHSFRDLLGEHTRFGEEARKWAFKKVSRSNSNYNHQN
;
A
#
# COMPACT_ATOMS: atom_id res chain seq x y z
N MET A 1 14.23 3.83 38.74
CA MET A 1 14.58 2.95 37.62
C MET A 1 13.78 3.40 36.40
N LYS A 2 14.43 4.10 35.47
CA LYS A 2 13.81 4.59 34.23
C LYS A 2 13.93 3.48 33.19
N HIS A 3 12.82 2.87 32.80
CA HIS A 3 12.79 1.91 31.69
C HIS A 3 12.92 2.71 30.39
N GLY A 4 14.17 2.85 29.92
CA GLY A 4 14.46 3.27 28.55
C GLY A 4 14.08 2.14 27.61
N TYR A 5 13.04 2.34 26.81
CA TYR A 5 12.79 1.47 25.67
C TYR A 5 13.86 1.79 24.62
N SER A 6 14.82 0.87 24.55
CA SER A 6 15.89 0.83 23.58
C SER A 6 15.32 0.86 22.16
N GLN A 7 15.63 1.92 21.41
CA GLN A 7 15.49 2.00 19.96
C GLN A 7 16.55 1.08 19.33
N ASN A 8 16.32 -0.23 19.36
CA ASN A 8 17.15 -1.18 18.64
C ASN A 8 16.54 -1.42 17.25
N ALA A 9 17.12 -0.75 16.25
CA ALA A 9 17.24 -1.11 14.84
C ALA A 9 16.47 -2.36 14.33
N GLN A 10 15.15 -2.34 14.43
CA GLN A 10 14.28 -3.20 13.63
C GLN A 10 13.96 -2.40 12.38
N GLU A 11 14.43 -2.86 11.22
CA GLU A 11 14.08 -2.31 9.92
C GLU A 11 12.60 -1.89 9.93
N GLN A 12 12.34 -0.58 9.84
CA GLN A 12 11.01 0.00 10.03
C GLN A 12 10.10 -0.43 8.87
N ARG A 13 9.56 -1.65 8.92
CA ARG A 13 8.50 -2.09 8.01
C ARG A 13 7.26 -1.30 8.35
N SER A 14 6.76 -0.53 7.39
CA SER A 14 5.58 0.31 7.59
C SER A 14 4.34 -0.58 7.74
N VAL A 15 3.57 -0.35 8.80
CA VAL A 15 2.29 -1.04 9.00
C VAL A 15 1.22 -0.40 8.13
N ILE A 16 0.41 -1.25 7.48
CA ILE A 16 -0.73 -0.82 6.68
C ILE A 16 -2.00 -0.89 7.53
N GLY A 17 -2.85 0.11 7.39
CA GLY A 17 -4.14 0.09 8.05
C GLY A 17 -5.02 1.20 7.51
N PHE A 18 -6.22 0.83 7.07
CA PHE A 18 -7.18 1.74 6.47
C PHE A 18 -8.11 2.38 7.51
N HIS A 19 -8.33 1.68 8.64
CA HIS A 19 -9.20 2.10 9.74
C HIS A 19 -8.62 1.73 11.11
N CYS A 20 -7.49 2.34 11.49
CA CYS A 20 -6.78 2.03 12.74
C CYS A 20 -7.01 3.08 13.83
N SER A 21 -6.76 2.71 15.09
CA SER A 21 -7.02 3.52 16.31
C SER A 21 -8.50 3.74 16.65
N PHE A 22 -8.76 4.25 17.86
CA PHE A 22 -10.10 4.57 18.37
C PHE A 22 -10.93 5.48 17.45
N PHE A 23 -10.27 6.27 16.59
CA PHE A 23 -10.93 7.19 15.65
C PHE A 23 -11.03 6.63 14.22
N GLY A 24 -10.68 5.37 13.98
CA GLY A 24 -10.79 4.73 12.66
C GLY A 24 -9.96 5.40 11.56
N ARG A 25 -8.81 5.99 11.93
CA ARG A 25 -7.93 6.73 11.02
C ARG A 25 -6.98 5.79 10.28
N PRO A 26 -6.72 6.03 8.98
CA PRO A 26 -5.68 5.31 8.27
C PRO A 26 -4.30 5.58 8.88
N THR A 27 -3.41 4.60 8.73
CA THR A 27 -1.99 4.71 9.08
C THR A 27 -1.30 5.81 8.26
N LYS A 28 -0.15 6.28 8.76
CA LYS A 28 0.64 7.33 8.09
C LYS A 28 0.98 6.94 6.64
N LEU A 29 1.39 5.69 6.41
CA LEU A 29 1.70 5.20 5.08
C LEU A 29 0.48 5.27 4.14
N VAL A 30 -0.68 4.79 4.59
CA VAL A 30 -1.92 4.86 3.78
C VAL A 30 -2.28 6.32 3.47
N LEU A 31 -2.19 7.23 4.45
CA LEU A 31 -2.43 8.67 4.24
C LEU A 31 -1.47 9.29 3.23
N GLU A 32 -0.19 8.95 3.29
CA GLU A 32 0.82 9.41 2.32
C GLU A 32 0.47 8.95 0.90
N MET A 33 0.02 7.70 0.75
CA MET A 33 -0.40 7.19 -0.55
C MET A 33 -1.69 7.86 -1.06
N GLU A 34 -2.67 8.10 -0.18
CA GLU A 34 -3.88 8.83 -0.56
C GLU A 34 -3.57 10.26 -1.05
N LEU A 35 -2.62 10.94 -0.41
CA LEU A 35 -2.16 12.26 -0.83
C LEU A 35 -1.41 12.21 -2.16
N ALA A 36 -0.55 11.20 -2.37
CA ALA A 36 0.16 11.02 -3.63
C ALA A 36 -0.82 10.81 -4.80
N ILE A 37 -1.86 9.98 -4.62
CA ILE A 37 -2.91 9.76 -5.63
C ILE A 37 -3.67 11.07 -5.91
N LYS A 38 -4.05 11.81 -4.86
CA LYS A 38 -4.79 13.07 -5.00
C LYS A 38 -3.99 14.13 -5.76
N ARG A 39 -2.67 14.12 -5.62
CA ARG A 39 -1.74 15.05 -6.29
C ARG A 39 -1.23 14.52 -7.62
N SER A 40 -1.70 13.36 -8.07
CA SER A 40 -1.20 12.67 -9.26
C SER A 40 0.31 12.42 -9.24
N GLU A 41 0.91 12.24 -8.06
CA GLU A 41 2.33 11.90 -7.85
C GLU A 41 2.58 10.41 -8.19
N HIS A 42 2.16 9.96 -9.38
CA HIS A 42 2.20 8.54 -9.77
C HIS A 42 3.63 8.00 -9.88
N GLU A 43 4.59 8.83 -10.29
CA GLU A 43 6.00 8.46 -10.36
C GLU A 43 6.55 8.10 -8.98
N LYS A 44 6.21 8.88 -7.95
CA LYS A 44 6.56 8.57 -6.56
C LYS A 44 5.96 7.25 -6.07
N ILE A 45 4.74 6.92 -6.50
CA ILE A 45 4.12 5.62 -6.18
C ILE A 45 4.90 4.50 -6.87
N ARG A 46 5.31 4.68 -8.14
CA ARG A 46 6.08 3.69 -8.90
C ARG A 46 7.46 3.44 -8.29
N GLU A 47 8.16 4.48 -7.84
CA GLU A 47 9.46 4.34 -7.16
C GLU A 47 9.39 3.42 -5.93
N LEU A 48 8.24 3.43 -5.23
CA LEU A 48 8.03 2.58 -4.05
C LEU A 48 7.91 1.09 -4.37
N LEU A 49 7.69 0.70 -5.63
CA LEU A 49 7.81 -0.70 -6.06
C LEU A 49 9.18 -1.27 -5.70
N PHE A 50 10.24 -0.47 -5.69
CA PHE A 50 11.60 -0.93 -5.41
C PHE A 50 12.05 -0.62 -3.98
N SER A 51 11.15 -0.17 -3.10
CA SER A 51 11.48 0.19 -1.71
C SER A 51 11.82 -1.04 -0.89
N ASN A 52 12.81 -0.97 0.00
CA ASN A 52 13.13 -2.02 0.98
C ASN A 52 12.03 -2.24 2.04
N ASP A 53 11.09 -1.30 2.17
CA ASP A 53 9.95 -1.40 3.08
C ASP A 53 8.82 -2.22 2.43
N THR A 54 8.49 -3.37 3.01
CA THR A 54 7.48 -4.29 2.46
C THR A 54 6.08 -3.67 2.44
N GLY A 55 5.73 -2.80 3.38
CA GLY A 55 4.45 -2.10 3.40
C GLY A 55 4.32 -1.08 2.28
N LYS A 56 5.37 -0.27 2.06
CA LYS A 56 5.42 0.68 0.94
C LYS A 56 5.33 -0.05 -0.40
N ARG A 57 6.13 -1.11 -0.54
CA ARG A 57 6.19 -1.93 -1.73
C ARG A 57 4.84 -2.56 -2.05
N TYR A 58 4.17 -3.14 -1.05
CA TYR A 58 2.85 -3.73 -1.22
C TYR A 58 1.81 -2.70 -1.67
N LEU A 59 1.74 -1.54 -1.02
CA LEU A 59 0.80 -0.49 -1.43
C LEU A 59 1.10 0.04 -2.85
N ALA A 60 2.38 0.14 -3.20
CA ALA A 60 2.78 0.53 -4.54
C ALA A 60 2.27 -0.46 -5.60
N VAL A 61 2.36 -1.77 -5.35
CA VAL A 61 1.82 -2.79 -6.26
C VAL A 61 0.33 -2.59 -6.49
N VAL A 62 -0.48 -2.61 -5.41
CA VAL A 62 -1.94 -2.53 -5.55
C VAL A 62 -2.40 -1.21 -6.19
N LEU A 63 -1.68 -0.12 -5.94
CA LEU A 63 -1.99 1.17 -6.57
C LEU A 63 -1.56 1.23 -8.03
N CYS A 64 -0.37 0.73 -8.37
CA CYS A 64 0.10 0.70 -9.75
C CYS A 64 -0.79 -0.18 -10.61
N GLU A 65 -1.25 -1.33 -10.11
CA GLU A 65 -2.21 -2.19 -10.80
C GLU A 65 -3.55 -1.48 -11.00
N ALA A 66 -4.09 -0.84 -9.96
CA ALA A 66 -5.34 -0.09 -10.08
C ALA A 66 -5.23 1.11 -11.04
N LEU A 67 -4.08 1.81 -11.04
CA LEU A 67 -3.80 2.91 -11.96
C LEU A 67 -3.65 2.42 -13.41
N GLU A 68 -2.99 1.27 -13.64
CA GLU A 68 -2.86 0.68 -14.98
C GLU A 68 -4.20 0.13 -15.50
N GLU A 69 -4.98 -0.55 -14.64
CA GLU A 69 -6.33 -1.05 -14.97
C GLU A 69 -7.27 0.09 -15.39
N GLN A 70 -7.20 1.22 -14.69
CA GLN A 70 -7.96 2.44 -15.01
C GLN A 70 -7.31 3.30 -16.10
N LYS A 71 -6.26 2.80 -16.78
CA LYS A 71 -5.55 3.45 -17.89
C LYS A 71 -4.95 4.82 -17.55
N VAL A 72 -4.66 5.07 -16.27
CA VAL A 72 -4.02 6.31 -15.78
C VAL A 72 -2.51 6.28 -16.04
N ILE A 73 -1.90 5.11 -15.88
CA ILE A 73 -0.49 4.86 -16.17
C ILE A 73 -0.35 3.59 -17.01
N LYS A 74 0.87 3.34 -17.50
CA LYS A 74 1.27 2.05 -18.08
C LYS A 74 2.54 1.60 -17.38
N LEU A 75 2.54 0.41 -16.80
CA LEU A 75 3.75 -0.14 -16.19
C LEU A 75 4.75 -0.53 -17.28
N THR A 76 6.03 -0.26 -17.01
CA THR A 76 7.15 -0.70 -17.85
C THR A 76 7.34 -2.21 -17.73
N ASN A 77 8.08 -2.80 -18.67
CA ASN A 77 8.39 -4.22 -18.63
C ASN A 77 9.14 -4.62 -17.33
N LEU A 78 10.05 -3.76 -16.87
CA LEU A 78 10.79 -3.99 -15.63
C LEU A 78 9.86 -4.04 -14.42
N GLU A 79 8.95 -3.06 -14.32
CA GLU A 79 7.97 -3.01 -13.23
C GLU A 79 7.01 -4.20 -13.27
N LYS A 80 6.56 -4.61 -14.46
CA LYS A 80 5.71 -5.81 -14.61
C LYS A 80 6.40 -7.08 -14.15
N VAL A 81 7.67 -7.26 -14.51
CA VAL A 81 8.48 -8.40 -14.05
C VAL A 81 8.63 -8.35 -12.52
N TYR A 82 8.91 -7.17 -11.97
CA TYR A 82 9.05 -7.00 -10.53
C TYR A 82 7.76 -7.30 -9.77
N VAL A 83 6.64 -6.71 -10.20
CA VAL A 83 5.30 -6.97 -9.64
C VAL A 83 4.96 -8.45 -9.70
N LYS A 84 5.17 -9.09 -10.86
CA LYS A 84 4.91 -10.53 -11.02
C LYS A 84 5.69 -11.37 -10.02
N GLY A 85 6.97 -11.05 -9.78
CA GLY A 85 7.79 -11.77 -8.81
C GLY A 85 7.28 -11.67 -7.36
N LEU A 86 6.52 -10.62 -7.02
CA LEU A 86 5.94 -10.47 -5.69
C LEU A 86 4.73 -11.40 -5.45
N TYR A 87 4.01 -11.82 -6.50
CA TYR A 87 2.90 -12.76 -6.34
C TYR A 87 3.34 -14.14 -5.83
N ASP A 88 4.62 -14.48 -5.99
CA ASP A 88 5.20 -15.73 -5.50
C ASP A 88 6.05 -15.54 -4.23
N SER A 89 6.06 -14.33 -3.64
CA SER A 89 6.94 -13.97 -2.52
C SER A 89 6.34 -14.27 -1.15
N GLU A 90 7.14 -14.92 -0.30
CA GLU A 90 6.87 -15.16 1.13
C GLU A 90 7.22 -13.95 2.03
N SER A 91 7.66 -12.83 1.45
CA SER A 91 7.98 -11.66 2.25
C SER A 91 6.73 -11.14 2.97
N GLU A 92 6.87 -10.77 4.22
CA GLU A 92 5.72 -10.41 5.05
C GLU A 92 5.43 -8.90 5.05
N VAL A 93 4.13 -8.58 5.06
CA VAL A 93 3.60 -7.24 5.19
C VAL A 93 2.72 -7.19 6.43
N SER A 94 2.96 -6.22 7.29
CA SER A 94 2.20 -6.06 8.54
C SER A 94 0.99 -5.14 8.35
N PHE A 95 -0.16 -5.63 8.78
CA PHE A 95 -1.43 -4.92 8.81
C PHE A 95 -1.87 -4.66 10.26
N CYS A 96 -2.57 -3.55 10.45
CA CYS A 96 -3.29 -3.27 11.67
C CYS A 96 -4.71 -3.85 11.55
N ALA A 97 -5.01 -4.82 12.41
CA ALA A 97 -6.26 -5.58 12.46
C ALA A 97 -7.27 -5.00 13.48
N GLY A 98 -6.95 -3.87 14.13
CA GLY A 98 -7.80 -3.22 15.11
C GLY A 98 -7.00 -2.35 16.09
N CYS A 99 -7.66 -1.88 17.16
CA CYS A 99 -7.10 -0.89 18.10
C CYS A 99 -5.76 -1.28 18.75
N ALA A 100 -5.42 -2.57 18.81
CA ALA A 100 -4.15 -3.04 19.39
C ALA A 100 -3.59 -4.33 18.76
N PHE A 101 -4.13 -4.79 17.63
CA PHE A 101 -3.74 -6.06 17.01
C PHE A 101 -3.07 -5.83 15.66
N PHE A 102 -1.95 -6.52 15.43
CA PHE A 102 -1.24 -6.52 14.17
C PHE A 102 -1.16 -7.95 13.64
N GLU A 103 -1.35 -8.09 12.34
CA GLU A 103 -1.23 -9.36 11.63
C GLU A 103 -0.24 -9.19 10.48
N SER A 104 0.56 -10.21 10.22
CA SER A 104 1.47 -10.20 9.08
C SER A 104 1.05 -11.29 8.10
N HIS A 105 1.05 -10.95 6.82
CA HIS A 105 0.66 -11.83 5.73
C HIS A 105 1.70 -11.76 4.61
N SER A 106 1.92 -12.86 3.88
CA SER A 106 2.86 -12.88 2.76
C SER A 106 2.36 -12.03 1.59
N PHE A 107 3.26 -11.54 0.73
CA PHE A 107 2.85 -10.90 -0.53
C PHE A 107 1.97 -11.83 -1.36
N ARG A 108 2.30 -13.13 -1.45
CA ARG A 108 1.49 -14.12 -2.17
C ARG A 108 0.05 -14.13 -1.69
N ASP A 109 -0.18 -14.22 -0.39
CA ASP A 109 -1.53 -14.35 0.16
C ASP A 109 -2.32 -13.03 0.04
N LEU A 110 -1.63 -11.90 0.14
CA LEU A 110 -2.25 -10.59 0.00
C LEU A 110 -2.60 -10.26 -1.46
N LEU A 111 -1.65 -10.43 -2.39
CA LEU A 111 -1.84 -10.11 -3.80
C LEU A 111 -2.72 -11.13 -4.52
N GLY A 112 -2.69 -12.40 -4.09
CA GLY A 112 -3.62 -13.44 -4.52
C GLY A 112 -5.04 -13.29 -3.96
N GLU A 113 -5.29 -12.26 -3.14
CA GLU A 113 -6.58 -12.01 -2.48
C GLU A 113 -7.07 -13.20 -1.63
N HIS A 114 -6.14 -14.00 -1.10
CA HIS A 114 -6.45 -15.13 -0.20
C HIS A 114 -6.75 -14.66 1.23
N THR A 115 -6.69 -13.34 1.47
CA THR A 115 -6.90 -12.72 2.75
C THR A 115 -7.85 -11.54 2.64
N ARG A 116 -8.59 -11.27 3.72
CA ARG A 116 -9.45 -10.08 3.84
C ARG A 116 -8.66 -8.78 3.61
N PHE A 117 -7.40 -8.71 4.06
CA PHE A 117 -6.55 -7.53 3.91
C PHE A 117 -6.16 -7.28 2.44
N GLY A 118 -5.91 -8.34 1.68
CA GLY A 118 -5.70 -8.28 0.24
C GLY A 118 -6.89 -7.66 -0.49
N GLU A 119 -8.09 -8.21 -0.25
CA GLU A 119 -9.33 -7.68 -0.82
C GLU A 119 -9.60 -6.23 -0.43
N GLU A 120 -9.42 -5.88 0.84
CA GLU A 120 -9.65 -4.53 1.36
C GLU A 120 -8.70 -3.52 0.70
N ALA A 121 -7.43 -3.88 0.55
CA ALA A 121 -6.43 -3.04 -0.11
C ALA A 121 -6.78 -2.78 -1.58
N ARG A 122 -7.20 -3.80 -2.33
CA ARG A 122 -7.62 -3.61 -3.73
C ARG A 122 -8.86 -2.75 -3.85
N LYS A 123 -9.89 -3.02 -3.04
CA LYS A 123 -11.13 -2.20 -3.01
C LYS A 123 -10.82 -0.75 -2.67
N TRP A 124 -9.94 -0.50 -1.70
CA TRP A 124 -9.47 0.83 -1.35
C TRP A 124 -8.72 1.50 -2.52
N ALA A 125 -7.75 0.82 -3.12
CA ALA A 125 -6.93 1.33 -4.21
C ALA A 125 -7.79 1.75 -5.41
N PHE A 126 -8.65 0.83 -5.88
CA PHE A 126 -9.55 1.08 -6.99
C PHE A 126 -10.42 2.32 -6.74
N LYS A 127 -11.07 2.40 -5.57
CA LYS A 127 -11.92 3.52 -5.17
C LYS A 127 -11.17 4.84 -5.10
N LYS A 128 -9.93 4.86 -4.60
CA LYS A 128 -9.12 6.09 -4.47
C LYS A 128 -8.69 6.61 -5.85
N VAL A 129 -8.27 5.71 -6.74
CA VAL A 129 -7.91 6.07 -8.11
C VAL A 129 -9.12 6.60 -8.88
N SER A 130 -10.27 5.93 -8.82
CA SER A 130 -11.47 6.36 -9.55
C SER A 130 -11.96 7.75 -9.13
N ARG A 131 -11.95 8.04 -7.82
CA ARG A 131 -12.34 9.36 -7.29
C ARG A 131 -11.38 10.47 -7.71
N SER A 132 -10.08 10.16 -7.84
CA SER A 132 -9.10 11.13 -8.31
C SER A 132 -9.40 11.53 -9.77
N ASN A 133 -9.68 10.55 -10.63
CA ASN A 133 -10.01 10.77 -12.04
C ASN A 133 -11.30 11.58 -12.24
N SER A 134 -12.35 11.34 -11.44
CA SER A 134 -13.59 12.11 -11.53
C SER A 134 -13.40 13.59 -11.21
N ASN A 135 -12.53 13.92 -10.25
CA ASN A 135 -12.28 15.31 -9.87
C ASN A 135 -11.44 16.06 -10.91
N TYR A 136 -10.58 15.37 -11.65
CA TYR A 136 -9.80 15.96 -12.74
C TYR A 136 -10.69 16.36 -13.93
N ASN A 137 -11.68 15.54 -14.27
CA ASN A 137 -12.58 15.81 -15.41
C ASN A 137 -13.55 16.99 -15.20
N HIS A 138 -13.66 17.54 -13.99
CA HIS A 138 -14.51 18.69 -13.69
C HIS A 138 -13.75 20.04 -13.68
N GLN A 139 -12.44 20.04 -13.97
CA GLN A 139 -11.61 21.25 -13.97
C GLN A 139 -11.11 21.66 -15.38
N ASN A 140 -11.59 21.01 -16.43
CA ASN A 140 -11.29 21.37 -17.83
C ASN A 140 -12.52 21.93 -18.55
#